data_AF-R6SGF3-F1
#
_entry.id   AF-R6SGF3-F1
#
_cell.length_a   1.000
_cell.length_b   1.000
_cell.length_c   1.000
_cell.angle_alpha   90.00
_cell.angle_beta   90.00
_cell.angle_gamma   90.00
#
_symmetry.space_group_name_H-M   'P 1'
#
loop_
_entity.id
_entity.type
_entity.pdbx_description
1 polymer ?
#
loop_
_entity_poly.entity_id
_entity_poly.type
_entity_poly.pdbx_seq_one_letter_code
_entity_poly.pdbx_strand_id
1 'polypeptide(L)'
;MNRFFCEHGFTSLSILYNNAYLLPGAVVCGTRGWFSDKKIQNTVGEVDFDKMVARETGRLRLSLDAAKQLQNAHAAESGKKLPICAFLHFPPVWMDFVSVPFLELLREYDVRVCAFGHIHNVTVLPPEVTAAAPPQFLFCAADYLEFLPKLIALPPQDP
;
A
#
# COMPACT_ATOMS: atom_id res chain seq x y z
N MET A 1 -11.03 12.77 13.14
CA MET A 1 -11.30 11.39 13.56
C MET A 1 -10.77 11.08 14.95
N ASN A 2 -9.50 11.39 15.28
CA ASN A 2 -8.94 11.12 16.62
C ASN A 2 -9.74 11.73 17.77
N ARG A 3 -10.28 12.95 17.60
CA ARG A 3 -11.20 13.56 18.57
C ARG A 3 -12.46 12.72 18.79
N PHE A 4 -13.11 12.29 17.72
CA PHE A 4 -14.29 11.42 17.79
C PHE A 4 -13.97 10.10 18.50
N PHE A 5 -12.82 9.49 18.20
CA PHE A 5 -12.37 8.27 18.88
C PHE A 5 -12.20 8.48 20.38
N CYS A 6 -11.50 9.54 20.79
CA CYS A 6 -11.32 9.89 22.19
C CYS A 6 -12.65 10.16 22.91
N GLU A 7 -13.55 10.95 22.30
CA GLU A 7 -14.87 11.28 22.85
C GLU A 7 -15.76 10.03 23.05
N HIS A 8 -15.49 8.94 22.34
CA HIS A 8 -16.23 7.68 22.44
C HIS A 8 -15.43 6.54 23.09
N GLY A 9 -14.28 6.84 23.72
CA GLY A 9 -13.49 5.85 24.45
C GLY A 9 -12.67 4.88 23.58
N PHE A 10 -12.53 5.14 22.28
CA PHE A 10 -11.66 4.37 21.40
C PHE A 10 -10.21 4.87 21.48
N THR A 11 -9.35 4.16 22.21
CA THR A 11 -7.96 4.59 22.47
C THR A 11 -6.91 3.80 21.67
N SER A 12 -7.31 2.70 21.03
CA SER A 12 -6.42 1.82 20.24
C SER A 12 -6.64 1.91 18.73
N LEU A 13 -7.48 2.84 18.26
CA LEU A 13 -7.80 3.02 16.85
C LEU A 13 -7.02 4.22 16.27
N SER A 14 -6.31 3.95 15.18
CA SER A 14 -5.53 4.93 14.43
C SER A 14 -5.89 4.85 12.96
N ILE A 15 -6.09 6.01 12.32
CA ILE A 15 -6.42 6.07 10.90
C ILE A 15 -5.16 6.21 10.07
N LEU A 16 -4.97 5.27 9.15
CA LEU A 16 -3.95 5.36 8.10
C LEU A 16 -4.49 6.20 6.93
N TYR A 17 -4.09 7.46 6.84
CA TYR A 17 -4.51 8.40 5.80
C TYR A 17 -3.48 9.52 5.63
N ASN A 18 -2.77 9.54 4.49
CA ASN A 18 -1.70 10.49 4.18
C ASN A 18 -0.66 10.59 5.31
N ASN A 19 -0.39 9.46 5.97
CA ASN A 19 0.52 9.33 7.10
C ASN A 19 1.11 7.91 7.11
N ALA A 20 1.90 7.62 8.14
CA ALA A 20 2.49 6.32 8.37
C ALA A 20 2.54 6.03 9.87
N TYR A 21 2.75 4.76 10.22
CA TYR A 21 2.93 4.32 11.60
C TYR A 21 4.14 3.40 11.73
N LEU A 22 4.86 3.56 12.84
CA LEU A 22 5.92 2.65 13.25
C LEU A 22 5.30 1.46 13.99
N LEU A 23 5.60 0.25 13.53
CA LEU A 23 5.22 -1.00 14.19
C LEU A 23 6.49 -1.79 14.55
N PRO A 24 6.40 -2.78 15.46
CA PRO A 24 7.52 -3.69 15.70
C PRO A 24 7.99 -4.33 14.39
N GLY A 25 9.20 -3.97 13.96
CA GLY A 25 9.84 -4.53 12.76
C GLY A 25 9.47 -3.88 11.43
N ALA A 26 8.62 -2.85 11.39
CA ALA A 26 8.15 -2.25 10.13
C ALA A 26 7.74 -0.78 10.25
N VAL A 27 7.74 -0.08 9.12
CA VAL A 27 6.95 1.15 8.96
C VAL A 27 5.81 0.86 7.99
N VAL A 28 4.57 1.12 8.40
CA VAL A 28 3.39 0.90 7.56
C VAL A 28 2.85 2.21 7.02
N CYS A 29 2.49 2.22 5.75
CA CYS A 29 1.89 3.35 5.07
C CYS A 29 0.90 2.87 4.01
N GLY A 30 0.18 3.77 3.36
CA GLY A 30 -0.73 3.36 2.31
C GLY A 30 -1.62 4.45 1.77
N THR A 31 -2.42 4.06 0.80
CA THR A 31 -3.49 4.88 0.21
C THR A 31 -4.52 3.94 -0.39
N ARG A 32 -5.67 4.46 -0.84
CA ARG A 32 -6.61 3.66 -1.63
C ARG A 32 -5.98 3.17 -2.95
N GLY A 33 -5.13 4.00 -3.56
CA GLY A 33 -4.62 3.77 -4.90
C GLY A 33 -5.67 4.06 -5.97
N TRP A 34 -5.37 3.74 -7.21
CA TRP A 34 -6.32 3.83 -8.30
C TRP A 34 -6.08 2.75 -9.35
N PHE A 35 -7.15 2.14 -9.84
CA PHE A 35 -7.12 1.15 -10.91
C PHE A 35 -7.87 1.70 -12.12
N SER A 36 -7.13 2.28 -13.05
CA SER A 36 -7.66 2.85 -14.28
C SER A 36 -7.68 1.80 -15.39
N ASP A 37 -8.48 0.75 -15.24
CA ASP A 37 -8.80 -0.09 -16.40
C ASP A 37 -10.05 0.47 -17.10
N LYS A 38 -9.80 1.16 -18.23
CA LYS A 38 -10.83 1.77 -19.07
C LYS A 38 -11.80 0.74 -19.65
N LYS A 39 -11.43 -0.54 -19.71
CA LYS A 39 -12.29 -1.64 -20.20
C LYS A 39 -13.26 -2.15 -19.13
N ILE A 40 -12.91 -1.98 -17.84
CA ILE A 40 -13.65 -2.56 -16.70
C ILE A 40 -14.45 -1.49 -15.96
N GLN A 41 -14.01 -0.22 -15.97
CA GLN A 41 -14.79 0.85 -15.35
C GLN A 41 -15.99 1.23 -16.21
N ASN A 42 -17.17 0.74 -15.82
CA ASN A 42 -18.49 1.21 -16.26
C ASN A 42 -18.78 2.63 -15.72
N THR A 43 -17.87 3.59 -15.94
CA THR A 43 -18.06 4.97 -15.49
C THR A 43 -18.97 5.72 -16.45
N VAL A 44 -20.02 6.32 -15.89
CA VAL A 44 -20.95 7.19 -16.62
C VAL A 44 -20.32 8.59 -16.71
N GLY A 45 -20.08 9.07 -17.93
CA GLY A 45 -19.52 10.41 -18.21
C GLY A 45 -18.01 10.43 -18.49
N GLU A 46 -17.48 11.62 -18.80
CA GLU A 46 -16.05 11.83 -19.02
C GLU A 46 -15.29 11.80 -17.69
N VAL A 47 -14.56 10.72 -17.44
CA VAL A 47 -13.65 10.62 -16.29
C VAL A 47 -12.23 10.95 -16.75
N ASP A 48 -11.66 12.02 -16.17
CA ASP A 48 -10.24 12.32 -16.30
C ASP A 48 -9.43 11.37 -15.39
N PHE A 49 -9.09 10.22 -15.96
CA PHE A 49 -8.33 9.17 -15.28
C PHE A 49 -6.95 9.67 -14.84
N ASP A 50 -6.29 10.52 -15.62
CA ASP A 50 -4.95 11.02 -15.33
C ASP A 50 -4.97 11.92 -14.10
N LYS A 51 -5.99 12.79 -13.99
CA LYS A 51 -6.23 13.58 -12.78
C LYS A 51 -6.50 12.73 -11.55
N MET A 52 -7.23 11.62 -11.69
CA MET A 52 -7.48 10.70 -10.56
C MET A 52 -6.18 10.03 -10.13
N VAL A 53 -5.42 9.49 -11.09
CA VAL A 53 -4.11 8.86 -10.82
C VAL A 53 -3.18 9.86 -10.15
N ALA A 54 -3.03 11.08 -10.69
CA ALA A 54 -2.18 12.13 -10.12
C ALA A 54 -2.55 12.50 -8.68
N ARG A 55 -3.85 12.54 -8.36
CA ARG A 55 -4.32 12.82 -7.00
C ARG A 55 -3.98 11.67 -6.04
N GLU A 56 -4.25 10.44 -6.45
CA GLU A 56 -4.01 9.28 -5.59
C GLU A 56 -2.52 8.95 -5.44
N THR A 57 -1.68 9.22 -6.45
CA THR A 57 -0.22 9.14 -6.33
C THR A 57 0.34 10.22 -5.42
N GLY A 58 -0.20 11.44 -5.47
CA GLY A 58 0.13 12.49 -4.50
C GLY A 58 -0.16 12.08 -3.05
N ARG A 59 -1.27 11.39 -2.81
CA ARG A 59 -1.59 10.81 -1.49
C ARG A 59 -0.62 9.71 -1.08
N LEU A 60 -0.26 8.81 -1.99
CA LEU A 60 0.77 7.80 -1.73
C LEU A 60 2.09 8.47 -1.35
N ARG A 61 2.52 9.50 -2.08
CA ARG A 61 3.75 10.24 -1.78
C ARG A 61 3.74 10.83 -0.37
N LEU A 62 2.65 11.47 0.04
CA LEU A 62 2.50 11.99 1.42
C LEU A 62 2.66 10.88 2.48
N SER A 63 2.03 9.72 2.27
CA SER A 63 2.16 8.57 3.17
C SER A 63 3.60 8.00 3.19
N LEU A 64 4.26 7.95 2.04
CA LEU A 64 5.63 7.46 1.92
C LEU A 64 6.67 8.42 2.52
N ASP A 65 6.47 9.74 2.38
CA ASP A 65 7.29 10.76 3.03
C ASP A 65 7.22 10.63 4.55
N ALA A 66 6.00 10.48 5.10
CA ALA A 66 5.79 10.21 6.52
C ALA A 66 6.48 8.89 6.95
N ALA A 67 6.42 7.85 6.11
CA ALA A 67 7.07 6.58 6.38
C ALA A 67 8.60 6.73 6.44
N LYS A 68 9.21 7.47 5.51
CA LYS A 68 10.65 7.74 5.50
C LYS A 68 11.09 8.54 6.72
N GLN A 69 10.29 9.53 7.14
CA GLN A 69 10.58 10.28 8.37
C GLN A 69 10.64 9.37 9.59
N LEU A 70 9.64 8.49 9.77
CA LEU A 70 9.62 7.51 10.87
C LEU A 70 10.75 6.49 10.75
N GLN A 71 11.02 5.98 9.55
CA GLN A 71 12.11 5.03 9.28
C GLN A 71 13.46 5.64 9.67
N ASN A 72 13.72 6.88 9.26
CA ASN A 72 14.97 7.59 9.54
C ASN A 72 15.12 7.92 11.02
N ALA A 73 14.05 8.37 11.69
CA ALA A 73 14.06 8.64 13.13
C ALA A 73 14.37 7.35 13.91
N HIS A 74 13.68 6.25 13.57
CA HIS A 74 13.96 4.96 14.18
C HIS A 74 15.40 4.49 13.93
N ALA A 75 15.91 4.63 12.71
CA ALA A 75 17.27 4.23 12.37
C ALA A 75 18.33 5.07 13.08
N ALA A 76 18.08 6.36 13.32
CA ALA A 76 18.96 7.23 14.11
C ALA A 76 19.06 6.79 15.57
N GLU A 77 17.97 6.25 16.14
CA GLU A 77 17.94 5.75 17.52
C GLU A 77 18.46 4.32 17.66
N SER A 78 18.11 3.42 16.72
CA SER A 78 18.39 1.99 16.82
C SER A 78 19.59 1.51 16.00
N GLY A 79 20.11 2.35 15.10
CA GLY A 79 21.12 1.98 14.11
C GLY A 79 20.62 1.06 13.00
N LYS A 80 19.29 0.81 12.92
CA LYS A 80 18.71 -0.13 11.96
C LYS A 80 17.55 0.49 11.18
N LYS A 81 17.57 0.37 9.84
CA LYS A 81 16.42 0.71 9.00
C LYS A 81 15.38 -0.42 9.04
N LEU A 82 14.12 -0.05 9.23
CA LEU A 82 13.00 -0.99 9.16
C LEU A 82 12.40 -1.01 7.75
N PRO A 83 11.92 -2.16 7.24
CA PRO A 83 11.22 -2.23 5.97
C PRO A 83 9.95 -1.38 5.95
N ILE A 84 9.73 -0.68 4.83
CA ILE A 84 8.47 -0.02 4.55
C ILE A 84 7.51 -1.02 3.91
N CYS A 85 6.32 -1.14 4.49
CA CYS A 85 5.21 -1.94 3.99
C CYS A 85 4.06 -1.02 3.58
N ALA A 86 3.74 -1.00 2.29
CA ALA A 86 2.64 -0.21 1.74
C ALA A 86 1.36 -1.04 1.62
N PHE A 87 0.23 -0.45 1.95
CA PHE A 87 -1.10 -1.01 1.74
C PHE A 87 -1.85 -0.19 0.70
N LEU A 88 -2.30 -0.85 -0.37
CA LEU A 88 -3.18 -0.27 -1.38
C LEU A 88 -4.49 -1.04 -1.41
N HIS A 89 -5.61 -0.39 -1.73
CA HIS A 89 -6.83 -1.14 -2.04
C HIS A 89 -6.74 -1.70 -3.46
N PHE A 90 -6.47 -0.82 -4.43
CA PHE A 90 -6.33 -1.16 -5.84
C PHE A 90 -4.92 -1.69 -6.15
N PRO A 91 -4.81 -2.72 -7.02
CA PRO A 91 -3.51 -3.27 -7.40
C PRO A 91 -2.69 -2.26 -8.22
N PRO A 92 -1.39 -2.06 -7.91
CA PRO A 92 -0.49 -1.31 -8.79
C PRO A 92 -0.08 -2.13 -10.03
N VAL A 93 -0.21 -3.46 -9.97
CA VAL A 93 0.04 -4.41 -11.06
C VAL A 93 -1.01 -5.53 -11.03
N TRP A 94 -1.59 -5.87 -12.19
CA TRP A 94 -2.53 -6.98 -12.32
C TRP A 94 -2.65 -7.43 -13.78
N MET A 95 -2.21 -8.66 -14.11
CA MET A 95 -2.21 -9.16 -15.49
C MET A 95 -1.48 -8.18 -16.44
N ASP A 96 -2.14 -7.68 -17.49
CA ASP A 96 -1.61 -6.70 -18.44
C ASP A 96 -1.65 -5.26 -17.92
N PHE A 97 -2.29 -5.01 -16.77
CA PHE A 97 -2.34 -3.69 -16.15
C PHE A 97 -1.10 -3.41 -15.30
N VAL A 98 -0.45 -2.28 -15.57
CA VAL A 98 0.61 -1.71 -14.75
C VAL A 98 0.35 -0.22 -14.54
N SER A 99 0.17 0.18 -13.28
CA SER A 99 0.12 1.58 -12.92
C SER A 99 1.52 2.12 -12.68
N VAL A 100 2.16 2.58 -13.76
CA VAL A 100 3.56 3.08 -13.74
C VAL A 100 3.77 4.13 -12.64
N PRO A 101 2.91 5.15 -12.45
CA PRO A 101 3.14 6.18 -11.42
C PRO A 101 3.15 5.64 -9.98
N PHE A 102 2.35 4.61 -9.69
CA PHE A 102 2.37 3.97 -8.36
C PHE A 102 3.59 3.07 -8.22
N LEU A 103 3.89 2.27 -9.24
CA LEU A 103 5.03 1.34 -9.21
C LEU A 103 6.37 2.09 -9.06
N GLU A 104 6.53 3.22 -9.74
CA GLU A 104 7.70 4.09 -9.62
C GLU A 104 7.84 4.65 -8.21
N LEU A 105 6.76 5.15 -7.60
CA LEU A 105 6.78 5.61 -6.20
C LEU A 105 7.17 4.51 -5.23
N LEU A 106 6.59 3.31 -5.37
CA LEU A 106 6.91 2.19 -4.49
C LEU A 106 8.40 1.82 -4.58
N ARG A 107 9.00 1.90 -5.78
CA ARG A 107 10.43 1.65 -6.00
C ARG A 107 11.31 2.80 -5.51
N GLU A 108 10.95 4.05 -5.81
CA GLU A 108 11.66 5.26 -5.40
C GLU A 108 11.85 5.31 -3.87
N TYR A 109 10.82 4.91 -3.12
CA TYR A 109 10.84 4.90 -1.66
C TYR A 109 11.37 3.59 -1.05
N ASP A 110 11.83 2.65 -1.88
CA ASP A 110 12.32 1.33 -1.46
C ASP A 110 11.30 0.57 -0.59
N VAL A 111 10.04 0.54 -1.04
CA VAL A 111 9.01 -0.27 -0.41
C VAL A 111 9.37 -1.74 -0.59
N ARG A 112 9.41 -2.50 0.52
CA ARG A 112 9.77 -3.92 0.48
C ARG A 112 8.58 -4.82 0.22
N VAL A 113 7.42 -4.44 0.75
CA VAL A 113 6.16 -5.17 0.59
C VAL A 113 5.04 -4.21 0.24
N CYS A 114 4.26 -4.58 -0.77
CA CYS A 114 3.05 -3.88 -1.16
C CYS A 114 1.87 -4.85 -1.10
N ALA A 115 1.03 -4.73 -0.08
CA ALA A 115 -0.18 -5.52 0.06
C ALA A 115 -1.37 -4.84 -0.62
N PHE A 116 -2.18 -5.59 -1.37
CA PHE A 116 -3.39 -5.08 -2.00
C PHE A 116 -4.50 -6.13 -2.14
N GLY A 117 -5.70 -5.69 -2.51
CA GLY A 117 -6.85 -6.57 -2.74
C GLY A 117 -7.63 -6.14 -3.97
N HIS A 118 -8.91 -5.80 -3.77
CA HIS A 118 -9.86 -5.29 -4.76
C HIS A 118 -10.38 -6.30 -5.78
N ILE A 119 -9.53 -7.16 -6.35
CA ILE A 119 -9.97 -8.16 -7.32
C ILE A 119 -10.61 -9.35 -6.59
N HIS A 120 -11.75 -9.83 -7.07
CA HIS A 120 -12.52 -10.91 -6.46
C HIS A 120 -12.59 -12.14 -7.38
N ASN A 121 -12.97 -13.29 -6.81
CA ASN A 121 -13.10 -14.57 -7.51
C ASN A 121 -11.78 -15.01 -8.19
N VAL A 122 -10.65 -14.66 -7.59
CA VAL A 122 -9.32 -15.07 -8.05
C VAL A 122 -9.03 -16.47 -7.54
N THR A 123 -8.54 -17.35 -8.40
CA THR A 123 -8.07 -18.70 -8.01
C THR A 123 -6.58 -18.89 -8.25
N VAL A 124 -6.01 -18.16 -9.22
CA VAL A 124 -4.60 -18.20 -9.58
C VAL A 124 -4.06 -16.77 -9.68
N LEU A 125 -2.93 -16.51 -9.02
CA LEU A 125 -2.27 -15.21 -9.09
C LEU A 125 -1.50 -15.05 -10.40
N PRO A 126 -1.52 -13.86 -11.01
CA PRO A 126 -0.71 -13.59 -12.20
C PRO A 126 0.79 -13.53 -11.85
N PRO A 127 1.69 -13.91 -12.78
CA PRO A 127 3.13 -13.97 -12.54
C PRO A 127 3.74 -12.68 -11.97
N GLU A 128 3.24 -11.52 -12.42
CA GLU A 128 3.70 -10.18 -12.03
C GLU A 128 3.49 -9.92 -10.54
N VAL A 129 2.45 -10.52 -9.94
CA VAL A 129 2.16 -10.44 -8.50
C VAL A 129 3.04 -11.40 -7.71
N THR A 130 3.51 -12.47 -8.33
CA THR A 130 4.37 -13.48 -7.68
C THR A 130 5.87 -13.23 -7.88
N ALA A 131 6.25 -12.13 -8.53
CA ALA A 131 7.63 -11.80 -8.79
C ALA A 131 8.43 -11.59 -7.49
N ALA A 132 9.68 -12.08 -7.46
CA ALA A 132 10.53 -12.05 -6.27
C ALA A 132 11.18 -10.67 -5.99
N ALA A 133 11.15 -9.75 -6.96
CA ALA A 133 11.78 -8.44 -6.85
C ALA A 133 10.97 -7.47 -5.97
N PRO A 134 11.63 -6.58 -5.21
CA PRO A 134 10.92 -5.57 -4.43
C PRO A 134 10.23 -4.52 -5.33
N PRO A 135 9.05 -4.00 -4.92
CA PRO A 135 8.27 -4.47 -3.77
C PRO A 135 7.70 -5.88 -4.03
N GLN A 136 7.78 -6.75 -3.02
CA GLN A 136 7.04 -8.02 -3.06
C GLN A 136 5.54 -7.71 -2.95
N PHE A 137 4.77 -8.21 -3.91
CA PHE A 137 3.34 -7.99 -3.94
C PHE A 137 2.60 -9.07 -3.15
N LEU A 138 1.73 -8.65 -2.23
CA LEU A 138 0.90 -9.55 -1.44
C LEU A 138 -0.56 -9.31 -1.77
N PHE A 139 -1.18 -10.28 -2.45
CA PHE A 139 -2.61 -10.27 -2.67
C PHE A 139 -3.35 -10.75 -1.41
N CYS A 140 -4.29 -9.92 -0.96
CA CYS A 140 -4.98 -10.04 0.34
C CYS A 140 -6.50 -9.86 0.21
N ALA A 141 -7.10 -10.16 -0.95
CA ALA A 141 -8.55 -10.22 -1.05
C ALA A 141 -9.12 -11.31 -0.13
N ALA A 142 -10.18 -10.99 0.63
CA ALA A 142 -10.66 -11.86 1.69
C ALA A 142 -11.23 -13.19 1.16
N ASP A 143 -11.93 -13.15 0.03
CA ASP A 143 -12.47 -14.33 -0.66
C ASP A 143 -11.34 -15.25 -1.18
N TYR A 144 -10.24 -14.68 -1.67
CA TYR A 144 -9.05 -15.45 -2.04
C TYR A 144 -8.35 -16.08 -0.84
N LEU A 145 -8.35 -15.40 0.31
CA LEU A 145 -7.74 -15.89 1.55
C LEU A 145 -8.67 -16.78 2.38
N GLU A 146 -9.84 -17.16 1.86
CA GLU A 146 -10.86 -17.91 2.62
C GLU A 146 -11.22 -17.24 3.96
N PHE A 147 -11.19 -15.90 3.98
CA PHE A 147 -11.42 -15.06 5.14
C PHE A 147 -10.43 -15.30 6.31
N LEU A 148 -9.27 -15.88 6.02
CA LEU A 148 -8.19 -16.04 6.98
C LEU A 148 -7.19 -14.88 6.89
N PRO A 149 -6.76 -14.29 8.03
CA PRO A 149 -5.71 -13.27 8.01
C PRO A 149 -4.40 -13.80 7.41
N LYS A 150 -3.80 -13.02 6.51
CA LYS A 150 -2.49 -13.33 5.94
C LYS A 150 -1.39 -12.75 6.83
N LEU A 151 -0.48 -13.61 7.30
CA LEU A 151 0.75 -13.15 7.93
C LEU A 151 1.66 -12.49 6.89
N ILE A 152 2.07 -11.24 7.15
CA ILE A 152 3.01 -10.51 6.29
C ILE A 152 4.42 -10.71 6.84
N ALA A 153 5.22 -11.53 6.16
CA ALA A 153 6.65 -11.63 6.42
C ALA A 153 7.37 -10.47 5.73
N LEU A 154 8.13 -9.68 6.50
CA LEU A 154 8.86 -8.54 5.96
C LEU A 154 10.33 -8.93 5.75
N PRO A 155 10.86 -8.82 4.52
CA PRO A 155 12.29 -9.01 4.32
C PRO A 155 13.04 -7.86 4.99
N PRO A 156 14.25 -8.11 5.51
CA PRO A 156 15.09 -7.03 6.04
C PRO A 156 15.35 -5.98 4.95
N GLN A 157 15.49 -4.72 5.36
CA GLN A 157 16.12 -3.72 4.49
C GLN A 157 17.63 -3.93 4.55
N ASP A 158 18.25 -3.96 3.38
CA ASP A 158 19.70 -3.92 3.27
C ASP A 158 20.20 -2.55 3.82
N PRO A 159 21.41 -2.50 4.41
CA PRO A 159 21.94 -1.32 5.09
C PRO A 159 21.96 -0.03 4.24
#